data_AF-A0A920RE61-F1
#
_entry.id   AF-A0A920RE61-F1
#
_cell.length_a   1.000
_cell.length_b   1.000
_cell.length_c   1.000
_cell.angle_alpha   90.00
_cell.angle_beta   90.00
_cell.angle_gamma   90.00
#
_symmetry.space_group_name_H-M   'P 1'
#
loop_
_entity.id
_entity.type
_entity.pdbx_description
1 polymer ?
#
loop_
_entity_poly.entity_id
_entity_poly.type
_entity_poly.pdbx_seq_one_letter_code
_entity_poly.pdbx_strand_id
1 'polypeptide(L)' 'MERGAHMQLQLCSWPEVERYLEKSTTIIVPIGSAEQHGPIGLIGTDAICP' A
#
# COMPACT_ATOMS: atom_id res chain seq x y z
N MET A 1 18.52 -15.75 4.90
CA MET A 1 17.07 -15.84 4.65
C MET A 1 16.62 -14.49 4.12
N GLU A 2 16.54 -14.36 2.81
CA GLU A 2 16.02 -13.14 2.19
C GLU A 2 14.51 -13.18 2.36
N ARG A 3 13.96 -12.29 3.19
CA ARG A 3 12.53 -12.01 3.18
C ARG A 3 12.21 -11.53 1.76
N GLY A 4 11.23 -12.14 1.11
CA GLY A 4 10.80 -11.69 -0.23
C GLY A 4 10.62 -10.18 -0.23
N ALA A 5 11.36 -9.48 -1.08
CA ALA A 5 11.35 -8.03 -1.12
C ALA A 5 9.94 -7.55 -1.44
N HIS A 6 9.27 -6.92 -0.47
CA HIS A 6 7.99 -6.26 -0.71
C HIS A 6 8.24 -4.97 -1.49
N MET A 7 7.74 -4.91 -2.73
CA MET A 7 7.79 -3.70 -3.56
C MET A 7 6.74 -2.69 -3.08
N GLN A 8 7.15 -1.47 -2.77
CA GLN A 8 6.26 -0.35 -2.47
C GLN A 8 6.31 0.65 -3.61
N LEU A 9 5.20 0.82 -4.34
CA LEU A 9 5.14 1.64 -5.56
C LEU A 9 5.67 3.07 -5.35
N GLN A 10 5.38 3.69 -4.20
CA GLN A 10 5.82 5.05 -3.86
C GLN A 10 7.35 5.21 -3.72
N LEU A 11 8.10 4.10 -3.61
CA LEU A 11 9.55 4.07 -3.51
C LEU A 11 10.23 3.58 -4.80
N CYS A 12 9.44 3.34 -5.87
CA CYS A 12 9.94 2.82 -7.14
C CYS A 12 10.09 3.94 -8.17
N SER A 13 11.13 3.82 -8.99
CA SER A 13 11.29 4.55 -10.24
C SER A 13 10.41 3.93 -11.34
N TRP A 14 10.08 4.71 -12.36
CA TRP A 14 9.25 4.23 -13.46
C TRP A 14 9.84 3.01 -14.23
N PRO A 15 11.16 2.84 -14.43
CA PRO A 15 11.69 1.64 -15.09
C PRO A 15 11.55 0.38 -14.24
N GLU A 16 11.59 0.51 -12.90
CA GLU A 16 11.35 -0.61 -11.99
C GLU A 16 9.89 -1.08 -12.08
N VAL A 17 8.95 -0.15 -12.24
CA VAL A 17 7.53 -0.46 -12.47
C VAL A 17 7.33 -1.11 -13.84
N GLU A 18 7.96 -0.60 -14.89
CA GLU A 18 7.94 -1.21 -16.23
C GLU A 18 8.41 -2.68 -16.17
N ARG A 19 9.52 -2.94 -15.48
CA ARG A 19 10.02 -4.31 -15.29
C ARG A 19 9.09 -5.21 -14.47
N TYR A 20 8.37 -4.66 -13.50
CA TYR A 20 7.34 -5.41 -12.78
C TYR A 20 6.19 -5.83 -13.70
N LEU A 21 5.73 -4.90 -14.56
CA LEU A 21 4.61 -5.10 -15.47
C LEU A 21 4.86 -6.18 -16.54
N GLU A 22 6.12 -6.48 -16.87
CA GLU A 22 6.49 -7.64 -17.70
C GLU A 22 6.11 -8.99 -17.05
N LYS A 23 6.00 -9.04 -15.72
CA LYS A 23 5.74 -10.27 -14.95
C LYS A 23 4.31 -10.33 -14.39
N SER A 24 3.74 -9.19 -14.00
CA SER A 24 2.44 -9.11 -13.35
C SER A 24 1.81 -7.73 -13.55
N THR A 25 0.50 -7.69 -13.75
CA THR A 25 -0.29 -6.44 -13.78
C THR A 25 -1.05 -6.21 -12.48
N THR A 26 -0.82 -7.04 -11.45
CA THR A 26 -1.51 -6.94 -10.16
C THR A 26 -0.99 -5.75 -9.36
N ILE A 27 -1.89 -4.98 -8.76
CA ILE A 27 -1.59 -3.91 -7.81
C ILE A 27 -2.52 -4.03 -6.60
N ILE A 28 -1.99 -3.74 -5.41
CA ILE A 28 -2.78 -3.59 -4.20
C ILE A 28 -2.78 -2.11 -3.85
N VAL A 29 -3.97 -1.52 -3.75
CA VAL A 29 -4.15 -0.13 -3.32
C VAL A 29 -4.91 -0.19 -2.00
N PRO A 30 -4.25 0.10 -0.86
CA PRO A 30 -4.95 0.19 0.40
C PRO A 30 -5.91 1.40 0.36
N ILE A 31 -7.17 1.19 0.73
CA ILE A 31 -8.21 2.21 0.74
C ILE A 31 -8.85 2.24 2.13
N GLY A 32 -9.01 3.44 2.68
CA GLY A 32 -9.66 3.65 3.96
C GLY A 32 -10.40 5.00 4.00
N SER A 33 -10.69 5.48 5.20
CA SER A 33 -11.46 6.69 5.48
C SER A 33 -10.73 7.60 6.49
N ALA A 34 -11.21 8.83 6.59
CA ALA A 34 -10.90 9.76 7.67
C ALA A 34 -12.21 10.09 8.40
N GLU A 35 -12.55 9.29 9.40
CA GLU A 35 -13.86 9.33 10.04
C GLU A 35 -13.81 9.12 11.56
N GLN A 36 -14.90 9.44 12.23
CA GLN A 36 -15.00 9.36 13.69
C GLN A 36 -15.11 7.90 14.16
N HIS A 37 -14.11 7.39 14.89
CA HIS A 37 -14.11 6.05 15.48
C HIS A 37 -14.38 6.07 17.00
N GLY A 38 -15.25 6.97 17.45
CA GLY A 38 -15.60 7.13 18.87
C GLY A 38 -14.58 7.94 19.68
N PRO A 39 -14.77 8.08 21.00
CA PRO A 39 -14.04 9.06 21.81
C PRO A 39 -12.52 8.84 21.91
N ILE A 40 -12.07 7.62 21.63
CA ILE A 40 -10.66 7.21 21.75
C ILE A 40 -10.07 6.70 20.44
N GLY A 41 -10.91 6.53 19.40
CA GLY A 41 -10.48 6.00 18.11
C GLY A 41 -9.71 7.04 17.31
N LEU A 42 -8.68 6.61 16.60
CA LEU A 42 -7.96 7.48 15.66
C LEU A 42 -8.86 7.76 14.46
N ILE A 43 -8.87 9.01 13.97
CA ILE A 43 -9.67 9.41 12.81
C ILE A 43 -9.33 8.60 11.56
N GLY A 44 -8.06 8.19 11.41
CA GLY A 44 -7.60 7.41 10.26
C GLY A 44 -7.55 5.91 10.49
N THR A 45 -8.38 5.35 11.37
CA THR A 45 -8.33 3.90 11.71
C THR A 45 -8.42 3.05 10.44
N ASP A 46 -9.36 3.34 9.55
CA ASP A 46 -9.53 2.63 8.29
C ASP A 46 -8.35 2.79 7.33
N ALA A 47 -7.65 3.93 7.36
CA ALA A 47 -6.44 4.14 6.55
C ALA A 47 -5.21 3.42 7.11
N ILE A 48 -5.16 3.19 8.43
CA ILE A 48 -4.09 2.47 9.12
C ILE A 48 -4.30 0.95 9.01
N CYS A 49 -5.55 0.50 9.01
CA CYS A 49 -5.98 -0.90 8.87
C CYS A 49 -6.87 -1.13 7.62
N PRO A 50 -6.35 -0.87 6.41
CA PRO A 50 -7.08 -1.00 5.13
C PRO A 50 -7.23 -2.46 4.66
#